data_AF-A0A6G3XVY3-F1
#
_entry.id   AF-A0A6G3XVY3-F1
#
_cell.length_a   1.000
_cell.length_b   1.000
_cell.length_c   1.000
_cell.angle_alpha   90.00
_cell.angle_beta   90.00
_cell.angle_gamma   90.00
#
_symmetry.space_group_name_H-M   'P 1'
#
loop_
_entity.id
_entity.type
_entity.pdbx_description
1 polymer ?
#
loop_
_entity_poly.entity_id
_entity_poly.type
_entity_poly.pdbx_seq_one_letter_code
_entity_poly.pdbx_strand_id
1 'polypeptide(L)'
;MAEILALVEARLISALGEPDARADVTFLGTDRIEVLRFLDGDVVRYATLGMSGQPMADPTSPLADPVKGPRAELILSVRGGLADTDQVLRPLAVLAASPQVEGLIVAPGASLDLGEPLWTGAPFTSVLVAESGGLVEDLELDEPMDPVRFLPLLP
;
A
#
# COMPACT_ATOMS: atom_id res chain seq x y z
N MET A 1 2.82 -10.66 -12.52
CA MET A 1 1.90 -9.71 -11.87
C MET A 1 0.78 -10.43 -11.12
N ALA A 2 -0.17 -11.11 -11.78
CA ALA A 2 -1.28 -11.79 -11.08
C ALA A 2 -0.82 -12.81 -10.02
N GLU A 3 0.27 -13.54 -10.28
CA GLU A 3 0.86 -14.49 -9.33
C GLU A 3 1.46 -13.80 -8.09
N ILE A 4 2.15 -12.66 -8.26
CA ILE A 4 2.69 -11.87 -7.13
C ILE A 4 1.53 -11.36 -6.26
N LEU A 5 0.49 -10.79 -6.88
CA LEU A 5 -0.65 -10.25 -6.12
C LEU A 5 -1.40 -11.34 -5.34
N ALA A 6 -1.51 -12.56 -5.90
CA ALA A 6 -2.08 -13.68 -5.16
C ALA A 6 -1.23 -14.07 -3.94
N LEU A 7 0.10 -14.04 -4.05
CA LEU A 7 1.00 -14.30 -2.92
C LEU A 7 0.93 -13.19 -1.86
N VAL A 8 0.84 -11.94 -2.29
CA VAL A 8 0.69 -10.76 -1.42
C VAL A 8 -0.62 -10.82 -0.65
N GLU A 9 -1.74 -11.12 -1.35
CA GLU A 9 -3.04 -11.30 -0.71
C GLU A 9 -3.01 -12.44 0.31
N ALA A 10 -2.41 -13.59 -0.04
CA ALA A 10 -2.25 -14.70 0.89
C ALA A 10 -1.42 -14.32 2.12
N ARG A 11 -0.36 -13.51 1.95
CA ARG A 11 0.46 -12.99 3.05
C ARG A 11 -0.33 -12.04 3.96
N LEU A 12 -1.12 -11.13 3.39
CA LEU A 12 -2.01 -10.25 4.13
C LEU A 12 -3.05 -11.04 4.93
N ILE A 13 -3.71 -12.02 4.30
CA ILE A 13 -4.71 -12.87 4.96
C ILE A 13 -4.09 -13.67 6.10
N SER A 14 -2.91 -14.25 5.87
CA SER A 14 -2.20 -15.01 6.90
C SER A 14 -1.84 -14.17 8.12
N ALA A 15 -1.55 -12.87 7.94
CA ALA A 15 -1.13 -11.98 9.01
C ALA A 15 -2.30 -11.25 9.70
N LEU A 16 -3.34 -10.88 8.93
CA LEU A 16 -4.41 -9.98 9.37
C LEU A 16 -5.78 -10.64 9.48
N GLY A 17 -5.93 -11.89 9.04
CA GLY A 17 -7.21 -12.60 8.94
C GLY A 17 -7.92 -12.35 7.61
N GLU A 18 -9.19 -12.77 7.50
CA GLU A 18 -9.99 -12.55 6.29
C GLU A 18 -10.42 -11.07 6.19
N PRO A 19 -10.32 -10.44 4.99
CA PRO A 19 -10.81 -9.10 4.81
C PRO A 19 -12.35 -9.07 4.90
N ASP A 20 -12.89 -8.11 5.63
CA ASP A 20 -14.34 -7.93 5.77
C ASP A 20 -14.93 -7.11 4.61
N ALA A 21 -14.09 -6.30 3.95
CA ALA A 21 -14.47 -5.50 2.80
C ALA A 21 -13.29 -5.29 1.83
N ARG A 22 -13.65 -4.91 0.61
CA ARG A 22 -12.74 -4.64 -0.50
C ARG A 22 -13.31 -3.55 -1.38
N ALA A 23 -12.45 -2.65 -1.83
CA ALA A 23 -12.77 -1.70 -2.89
C ALA A 23 -11.62 -1.64 -3.90
N ASP A 24 -11.93 -1.32 -5.15
CA ASP A 24 -10.93 -1.15 -6.19
C ASP A 24 -11.02 0.23 -6.84
N VAL A 25 -9.86 0.75 -7.22
CA VAL A 25 -9.71 2.02 -7.93
C VAL A 25 -8.78 1.78 -9.11
N THR A 26 -9.21 2.21 -10.29
CA THR A 26 -8.38 2.19 -11.50
C THR A 26 -8.11 3.62 -11.91
N PHE A 27 -6.83 3.99 -12.02
CA PHE A 27 -6.43 5.27 -12.58
C PHE A 27 -6.11 5.12 -14.07
N LEU A 28 -6.31 6.18 -14.83
CA LEU A 28 -6.02 6.15 -16.26
C LEU A 28 -4.52 5.92 -16.47
N GLY A 29 -4.18 4.80 -17.11
CA GLY A 29 -2.79 4.45 -17.42
C GLY A 29 -2.04 3.71 -16.31
N THR A 30 -2.71 3.32 -15.23
CA THR A 30 -2.13 2.47 -14.16
C THR A 30 -2.82 1.12 -14.11
N ASP A 31 -2.17 0.16 -13.45
CA ASP A 31 -2.85 -1.05 -13.02
C ASP A 31 -3.92 -0.74 -11.97
N ARG A 32 -4.86 -1.67 -11.79
CA ARG A 32 -5.91 -1.58 -10.76
C ARG A 32 -5.27 -1.71 -9.38
N ILE A 33 -5.67 -0.83 -8.46
CA ILE A 33 -5.32 -0.94 -7.03
C ILE A 33 -6.57 -1.34 -6.26
N GLU A 34 -6.46 -2.42 -5.48
CA GLU A 34 -7.45 -2.81 -4.49
C GLU A 34 -7.03 -2.29 -3.10
N VAL A 35 -8.02 -2.02 -2.25
CA VAL A 35 -7.83 -1.75 -0.82
C VAL A 35 -8.69 -2.73 -0.05
N LEU A 36 -8.04 -3.57 0.73
CA LEU A 36 -8.64 -4.58 1.60
C LEU A 36 -8.80 -4.02 3.00
N ARG A 37 -9.96 -4.25 3.63
CA ARG A 37 -10.21 -3.86 5.02
C ARG A 37 -10.21 -5.11 5.91
N PHE A 38 -9.51 -5.02 7.04
CA PHE A 38 -9.43 -6.06 8.06
C PHE A 38 -9.84 -5.48 9.41
N LEU A 39 -10.60 -6.25 10.17
CA LEU A 39 -11.07 -5.87 11.51
C LEU A 39 -10.30 -6.66 12.57
N ASP A 40 -9.78 -5.96 13.58
CA ASP A 40 -9.09 -6.55 14.72
C ASP A 40 -9.46 -5.80 16.01
N GLY A 41 -10.52 -6.26 16.67
CA GLY A 41 -11.05 -5.60 17.86
C GLY A 41 -11.53 -4.18 17.55
N ASP A 42 -10.89 -3.19 18.17
CA ASP A 42 -11.16 -1.75 17.94
C ASP A 42 -10.27 -1.14 16.85
N VAL A 43 -9.40 -1.93 16.21
CA VAL A 43 -8.52 -1.50 15.11
C VAL A 43 -9.11 -1.92 13.77
N VAL A 44 -9.13 -0.98 12.83
CA VAL A 44 -9.41 -1.23 11.42
C VAL A 44 -8.11 -1.06 10.64
N ARG A 45 -7.78 -2.04 9.80
CA ARG A 45 -6.60 -2.01 8.95
C ARG A 45 -7.01 -1.97 7.50
N TYR A 46 -6.41 -1.06 6.74
CA TYR A 46 -6.57 -0.96 5.30
C TYR A 46 -5.23 -1.31 4.66
N ALA A 47 -5.21 -2.33 3.81
CA ALA A 47 -4.02 -2.73 3.07
C ALA A 47 -4.26 -2.57 1.57
N THR A 48 -3.29 -2.02 0.86
CA THR A 48 -3.34 -1.96 -0.61
C THR A 48 -2.99 -3.32 -1.19
N LEU A 49 -3.52 -3.60 -2.38
CA LEU A 49 -3.18 -4.76 -3.19
C LEU A 49 -3.11 -4.32 -4.65
N GLY A 50 -1.91 -4.22 -5.19
CA GLY A 50 -1.68 -3.83 -6.58
C GLY A 50 -0.38 -3.06 -6.80
N MET A 51 0.08 -2.30 -5.80
CA MET A 51 1.31 -1.48 -5.88
C MET A 51 2.54 -2.37 -6.14
N SER A 52 2.58 -3.54 -5.52
CA SER A 52 3.65 -4.53 -5.68
C SER A 52 3.66 -5.24 -7.03
N GLY A 53 2.60 -5.11 -7.82
CA GLY A 53 2.44 -5.78 -9.11
C GLY A 53 3.52 -5.41 -10.13
N GLN A 54 4.03 -4.18 -10.04
CA GLN A 54 5.16 -3.65 -10.80
C GLN A 54 6.25 -3.16 -9.83
N PRO A 55 7.54 -3.29 -10.17
CA PRO A 55 8.60 -2.72 -9.35
C PRO A 55 8.52 -1.19 -9.44
N MET A 56 8.80 -0.51 -8.34
CA MET A 56 8.94 0.95 -8.32
C MET A 56 10.18 1.33 -9.11
N ALA A 57 10.03 2.25 -10.07
CA ALA A 57 11.13 2.68 -10.91
C ALA A 57 12.07 3.61 -10.14
N ASP A 58 13.38 3.36 -10.25
CA ASP A 58 14.40 4.31 -9.79
C ASP A 58 14.39 5.55 -10.69
N PRO A 59 14.05 6.75 -10.15
CA PRO A 59 13.99 7.98 -10.95
C PRO A 59 15.37 8.43 -11.47
N THR A 60 16.45 7.88 -10.94
CA THR A 60 17.82 8.15 -11.39
C THR A 60 18.29 7.19 -12.49
N SER A 61 17.56 6.10 -12.72
CA SER A 61 17.85 5.13 -13.78
C SER A 61 17.36 5.63 -15.15
N PRO A 62 18.17 5.49 -16.22
CA PRO A 62 17.75 5.86 -17.58
C PRO A 62 16.67 4.95 -18.16
N LEU A 63 16.46 3.75 -17.58
CA LEU A 63 15.41 2.81 -18.00
C LEU A 63 14.85 2.08 -16.78
N ALA A 64 13.52 2.00 -16.68
CA ALA A 64 12.85 1.17 -15.68
C ALA A 64 13.05 -0.31 -16.01
N ASP A 65 13.51 -1.10 -15.04
CA ASP A 65 13.56 -2.56 -15.15
C ASP A 65 12.17 -3.13 -14.80
N PRO A 66 11.53 -3.90 -15.69
CA PRO A 66 10.18 -4.42 -15.43
C PRO A 66 10.14 -5.57 -14.42
N VAL A 67 11.31 -6.08 -13.99
CA VAL A 67 11.42 -7.23 -13.07
C VAL A 67 12.06 -6.81 -11.75
N LYS A 68 13.20 -6.12 -11.81
CA LYS A 68 14.00 -5.74 -10.63
C LYS A 68 13.54 -4.42 -10.03
N GLY A 69 13.74 -4.28 -8.72
CA GLY A 69 13.52 -3.04 -8.00
C GLY A 69 12.42 -3.15 -6.94
N PRO A 70 12.33 -2.14 -6.06
CA PRO A 70 11.53 -2.22 -4.84
C PRO A 70 10.06 -2.49 -5.12
N ARG A 71 9.42 -3.32 -4.29
CA ARG A 71 7.98 -3.57 -4.32
C ARG A 71 7.42 -3.37 -2.93
N ALA A 72 6.21 -2.82 -2.85
CA ALA A 72 5.56 -2.68 -1.57
C ALA A 72 4.04 -2.72 -1.68
N GLU A 73 3.40 -2.93 -0.53
CA GLU A 73 2.02 -2.54 -0.27
C GLU A 73 1.98 -1.65 0.98
N LEU A 74 0.97 -0.78 1.05
CA LEU A 74 0.78 0.17 2.14
C LEU A 74 -0.23 -0.37 3.13
N ILE A 75 0.00 -0.18 4.43
CA ILE A 75 -0.91 -0.59 5.49
C ILE A 75 -1.22 0.58 6.42
N LEU A 76 -2.47 1.02 6.45
CA LEU A 76 -2.94 2.01 7.42
C LEU A 76 -3.71 1.31 8.54
N SER A 77 -3.32 1.54 9.80
CA SER A 77 -4.05 1.07 10.98
C SER A 77 -4.64 2.24 11.75
N VAL A 78 -5.95 2.21 11.99
CA VAL A 78 -6.69 3.27 12.71
C VAL A 78 -7.63 2.66 13.73
N ARG A 79 -8.03 3.43 14.76
CA ARG A 79 -9.09 3.00 15.67
C ARG A 79 -10.45 3.23 15.03
N GLY A 80 -11.28 2.19 15.01
CA GLY A 80 -12.65 2.25 14.51
C GLY A 80 -13.57 3.07 15.41
N GLY A 81 -14.70 3.51 14.85
CA GLY A 81 -15.78 4.17 15.60
C GLY A 81 -15.53 5.63 16.01
N LEU A 82 -14.37 6.20 15.70
CA LEU A 82 -14.04 7.61 15.97
C LEU A 82 -14.33 8.55 14.79
N ALA A 83 -14.29 8.03 13.56
CA ALA A 83 -14.55 8.76 12.33
C ALA A 83 -15.00 7.80 11.23
N ASP A 84 -15.51 8.35 10.12
CA ASP A 84 -15.83 7.59 8.90
C ASP A 84 -14.55 7.28 8.10
N THR A 85 -13.74 6.37 8.65
CA THR A 85 -12.42 6.04 8.10
C THR A 85 -12.51 5.29 6.77
N ASP A 86 -13.68 4.80 6.36
CA ASP A 86 -13.87 4.14 5.06
C ASP A 86 -13.61 5.09 3.88
N GLN A 87 -13.63 6.41 4.11
CA GLN A 87 -13.26 7.39 3.08
C GLN A 87 -11.78 7.31 2.68
N VAL A 88 -10.94 6.61 3.47
CA VAL A 88 -9.50 6.44 3.20
C VAL A 88 -9.19 5.53 2.02
N LEU A 89 -10.17 4.79 1.51
CA LEU A 89 -10.02 3.85 0.40
C LEU A 89 -9.40 4.52 -0.84
N ARG A 90 -9.94 5.67 -1.27
CA ARG A 90 -9.43 6.38 -2.45
C ARG A 90 -8.08 7.05 -2.18
N PRO A 91 -7.87 7.79 -1.07
CA PRO A 91 -6.56 8.31 -0.71
C PRO A 91 -5.45 7.24 -0.67
N LEU A 92 -5.69 6.07 -0.07
CA LEU A 92 -4.71 4.99 -0.07
C LEU A 92 -4.42 4.45 -1.47
N ALA A 93 -5.44 4.31 -2.31
CA ALA A 93 -5.23 3.91 -3.70
C ALA A 93 -4.41 4.95 -4.49
N VAL A 94 -4.59 6.24 -4.22
CA VAL A 94 -3.76 7.31 -4.80
C VAL A 94 -2.30 7.16 -4.37
N LEU A 95 -2.04 6.99 -3.07
CA LEU A 95 -0.69 6.78 -2.57
C LEU A 95 -0.04 5.52 -3.17
N ALA A 96 -0.80 4.42 -3.29
CA ALA A 96 -0.33 3.17 -3.89
C ALA A 96 -0.02 3.28 -5.38
N ALA A 97 -0.72 4.16 -6.11
CA ALA A 97 -0.49 4.42 -7.52
C ALA A 97 0.67 5.39 -7.78
N SER A 98 1.09 6.18 -6.77
CA SER A 98 2.11 7.22 -6.92
C SER A 98 3.45 6.74 -7.49
N PRO A 99 3.98 5.52 -7.23
CA PRO A 99 5.19 5.06 -7.92
C PRO A 99 5.04 5.01 -9.44
N GLN A 100 3.89 4.58 -9.95
CA GLN A 100 3.62 4.48 -11.39
C GLN A 100 3.33 5.85 -12.02
N VAL A 101 2.69 6.75 -11.27
CA VAL A 101 2.25 8.05 -11.78
C VAL A 101 3.34 9.11 -11.66
N GLU A 102 4.08 9.11 -10.55
CA GLU A 102 5.04 10.15 -10.17
C GLU A 102 6.50 9.70 -10.27
N GLY A 103 6.77 8.40 -10.50
CA GLY A 103 8.13 7.86 -10.57
C GLY A 103 8.85 7.86 -9.22
N LEU A 104 8.10 7.57 -8.15
CA LEU A 104 8.52 7.60 -6.75
C LEU A 104 8.93 6.21 -6.27
N ILE A 105 10.02 6.13 -5.50
CA ILE A 105 10.28 4.98 -4.61
C ILE A 105 9.75 5.32 -3.22
N VAL A 106 8.76 4.55 -2.75
CA VAL A 106 8.25 4.64 -1.38
C VAL A 106 9.12 3.78 -0.47
N ALA A 107 9.71 4.39 0.56
CA ALA A 107 10.61 3.74 1.50
C ALA A 107 10.38 4.26 2.94
N PRO A 108 10.79 3.50 3.97
CA PRO A 108 10.73 3.95 5.36
C PRO A 108 11.37 5.33 5.57
N GLY A 109 10.73 6.15 6.39
CA GLY A 109 11.12 7.54 6.64
C GLY A 109 10.60 8.55 5.62
N ALA A 110 10.01 8.11 4.51
CA ALA A 110 9.34 9.01 3.56
C ALA A 110 8.08 9.63 4.18
N SER A 111 7.74 10.83 3.71
CA SER A 111 6.45 11.47 3.95
C SER A 111 5.71 11.54 2.61
N LEU A 112 4.48 11.04 2.57
CA LEU A 112 3.61 11.11 1.40
C LEU A 112 2.49 12.11 1.70
N ASP A 113 2.33 13.12 0.85
CA ASP A 113 1.33 14.18 1.02
C ASP A 113 0.21 14.03 -0.02
N LEU A 114 -1.03 14.03 0.45
CA LEU A 114 -2.23 13.97 -0.39
C LEU A 114 -2.73 15.37 -0.79
N GLY A 115 -2.29 16.41 -0.09
CA GLY A 115 -2.80 17.78 -0.23
C GLY A 115 -4.23 17.98 0.31
N GLU A 116 -4.91 16.90 0.70
CA GLU A 116 -6.25 16.89 1.26
C GLU A 116 -6.34 15.90 2.44
N PRO A 117 -7.31 16.06 3.35
CA PRO A 117 -7.46 15.16 4.49
C PRO A 117 -7.69 13.70 4.07
N LEU A 118 -7.10 12.74 4.81
CA LEU A 118 -7.29 11.29 4.55
C LEU A 118 -8.76 10.84 4.63
N TRP A 119 -9.59 11.55 5.40
CA TRP A 119 -11.04 11.45 5.42
C TRP A 119 -11.63 12.77 5.92
N THR A 120 -12.94 12.96 5.77
CA THR A 120 -13.61 14.17 6.24
C THR A 120 -13.37 14.41 7.73
N GLY A 121 -12.77 15.55 8.06
CA GLY A 121 -12.46 15.94 9.45
C GLY A 121 -11.15 15.39 10.01
N ALA A 122 -10.38 14.62 9.23
CA ALA A 122 -9.03 14.23 9.60
C ALA A 122 -8.12 15.47 9.74
N PRO A 123 -7.29 15.57 10.80
CA PRO A 123 -6.37 16.70 10.98
C PRO A 123 -5.10 16.59 10.13
N PHE A 124 -4.91 15.45 9.45
CA PHE A 124 -3.72 15.12 8.68
C PHE A 124 -4.02 15.03 7.19
N THR A 125 -3.10 15.53 6.37
CA THR A 125 -3.11 15.44 4.90
C THR A 125 -1.95 14.62 4.36
N SER A 126 -1.06 14.15 5.24
CA SER A 126 0.11 13.37 4.89
C SER A 126 0.24 12.16 5.81
N VAL A 127 1.05 11.20 5.38
CA VAL A 127 1.43 10.02 6.16
C VAL A 127 2.94 9.85 6.17
N LEU A 128 3.48 9.38 7.28
CA LEU A 128 4.85 8.89 7.38
C LEU A 128 4.89 7.39 7.09
N VAL A 129 5.90 6.97 6.33
CA VAL A 129 6.14 5.57 5.99
C VAL A 129 7.05 4.97 7.06
N ALA A 130 6.59 3.92 7.72
CA ALA A 130 7.36 3.21 8.74
C ALA A 130 8.14 2.01 8.15
N GLU A 131 9.01 1.43 8.96
CA GLU A 131 9.74 0.20 8.64
C GLU A 131 8.79 -0.99 8.42
N SER A 132 9.12 -1.85 7.46
CA SER A 132 8.37 -3.09 7.17
C SER A 132 8.76 -4.24 8.09
N GLY A 133 8.13 -5.41 7.89
CA GLY A 133 8.48 -6.65 8.59
C GLY A 133 7.96 -6.80 10.02
N GLY A 134 7.27 -5.78 10.55
CA GLY A 134 6.67 -5.81 11.89
C GLY A 134 5.28 -6.46 11.93
N LEU A 135 4.26 -5.73 11.45
CA LEU A 135 2.87 -6.20 11.46
C LEU A 135 2.61 -7.32 10.44
N VAL A 136 3.21 -7.17 9.25
CA VAL A 136 3.20 -8.17 8.20
C VAL A 136 4.66 -8.38 7.79
N GLU A 137 5.11 -9.61 7.88
CA GLU A 137 6.44 -10.00 7.42
C GLU A 137 6.56 -9.79 5.90
N ASP A 138 7.76 -9.39 5.47
CA ASP A 138 8.04 -9.20 4.05
C ASP A 138 7.93 -10.51 3.27
N LEU A 139 7.51 -10.40 2.01
CA LEU A 139 7.35 -11.53 1.11
C LEU A 139 8.57 -11.63 0.21
N GLU A 140 9.43 -12.60 0.48
CA GLU A 140 10.53 -12.97 -0.41
C GLU A 140 10.00 -13.50 -1.74
N LEU A 141 10.61 -13.05 -2.83
CA LEU A 141 10.31 -13.47 -4.19
C LEU A 141 11.55 -14.15 -4.80
N ASP A 142 11.33 -14.98 -5.82
CA ASP A 142 12.43 -15.62 -6.53
C ASP A 142 13.34 -14.59 -7.21
N GLU A 143 14.66 -14.82 -7.15
CA GLU A 143 15.62 -13.99 -7.87
C GLU A 143 15.26 -13.94 -9.38
N PRO A 144 15.30 -12.75 -10.01
CA PRO A 144 15.97 -11.54 -9.53
C PRO A 144 15.02 -10.48 -8.93
N MET A 145 13.81 -10.84 -8.52
CA MET A 145 12.85 -9.88 -7.97
C MET A 145 13.21 -9.49 -6.54
N ASP A 146 13.11 -8.19 -6.24
CA ASP A 146 13.17 -7.72 -4.85
C ASP A 146 11.92 -8.18 -4.08
N PRO A 147 12.02 -8.40 -2.76
CA PRO A 147 10.87 -8.79 -1.94
C PRO A 147 9.78 -7.73 -1.93
N VAL A 148 8.54 -8.15 -1.66
CA VAL A 148 7.44 -7.22 -1.37
C VAL A 148 7.49 -6.81 0.08
N ARG A 149 7.66 -5.51 0.32
CA ARG A 149 7.63 -4.90 1.66
C ARG A 149 6.21 -4.49 2.03
N PHE A 150 5.80 -4.72 3.27
CA PHE A 150 4.52 -4.23 3.78
C PHE A 150 4.76 -3.02 4.67
N LEU A 151 4.51 -1.83 4.13
CA LEU A 151 4.91 -0.55 4.73
C LEU A 151 3.76 0.06 5.55
N PRO A 152 3.88 0.14 6.89
CA PRO A 152 2.88 0.81 7.70
C PRO A 152 2.88 2.32 7.45
N LEU A 153 1.68 2.90 7.39
CA LEU A 153 1.46 4.34 7.26
C LEU A 153 1.00 4.93 8.59
N LEU A 154 1.63 6.04 8.97
CA LEU A 154 1.34 6.78 10.19
C LEU A 154 0.81 8.18 9.79
N PRO A 155 -0.50 8.44 9.89
CA PRO A 155 -1.08 9.75 9.63
C PRO A 155 -0.80 10.77 10.75
#